data_AF-A0A5A9ZEM0-F1
#
_entry.id   AF-A0A5A9ZEM0-F1
#
_cell.length_a   1.000
_cell.length_b   1.000
_cell.length_c   1.000
_cell.angle_alpha   90.00
_cell.angle_beta   90.00
_cell.angle_gamma   90.00
#
_symmetry.space_group_name_H-M   'P 1'
#
loop_
_entity.id
_entity.type
_entity.pdbx_description
1 polymer ?
#
loop_
_entity_poly.entity_id
_entity_poly.type
_entity_poly.pdbx_seq_one_letter_code
_entity_poly.pdbx_strand_id
1 'polypeptide(L)'
;MIAVKDLKSVAPAISRRDYILNDLNPLKPVLGIGFTELDMRVSSTYLFKQEELCATHQLSYIKLVKQYRDLDNRAKAFYGKVESIETALKANLDLSGLDDFQISKYRIRDSIYTEEMYLNNIKSLVDQHFIVGLWVLTEQTIAKVLEVFYDLSGLSSKIPFRWDETLKLFQSLSLNTDENLEIYKNINELRVLNNKIKHLNKVDAKLSEFDYFKNMLNEPIDKISLELQRYSDYSCAFIYFIVEQLEVVILNGTPLKNDNSHR
;
A
#
# COMPACT_ATOMS: atom_id res chain seq x y z
N MET A 1 -19.44 -4.26 20.77
CA MET A 1 -19.10 -2.84 21.02
C MET A 1 -17.67 -2.61 20.53
N ILE A 2 -17.50 -2.41 19.22
CA ILE A 2 -16.24 -1.88 18.68
C ILE A 2 -16.27 -0.39 19.01
N ALA A 3 -15.26 0.08 19.73
CA ALA A 3 -15.27 1.42 20.26
C ALA A 3 -15.15 2.44 19.12
N VAL A 4 -15.91 3.52 19.19
CA VAL A 4 -15.82 4.71 18.32
C VAL A 4 -14.38 5.28 18.21
N LYS A 5 -13.46 4.84 19.08
CA LYS A 5 -12.02 5.11 18.96
C LYS A 5 -11.40 4.55 17.66
N ASP A 6 -11.92 3.47 17.11
CA ASP A 6 -11.38 2.84 15.89
C ASP A 6 -11.81 3.55 14.60
N LEU A 7 -12.71 4.53 14.67
CA LEU A 7 -13.06 5.39 13.52
C LEU A 7 -12.11 6.58 13.35
N LYS A 8 -11.30 6.92 14.36
CA LYS A 8 -10.27 7.97 14.25
C LYS A 8 -9.02 7.49 13.50
N SER A 9 -8.79 6.18 13.39
CA SER A 9 -7.72 5.61 12.54
C SER A 9 -8.06 5.61 11.05
N VAL A 10 -9.28 6.04 10.68
CA VAL A 10 -9.76 6.09 9.29
C VAL A 10 -9.51 7.45 8.63
N ALA A 11 -8.95 8.42 9.35
CA ALA A 11 -8.43 9.65 8.74
C ALA A 11 -7.19 9.31 7.88
N PRO A 12 -7.17 9.64 6.58
CA PRO A 12 -6.13 9.15 5.69
C PRO A 12 -4.75 9.64 6.16
N ALA A 13 -3.86 8.69 6.37
CA ALA A 13 -2.46 8.90 6.72
C ALA A 13 -1.66 9.65 5.62
N ILE A 14 -2.29 10.10 4.54
CA ILE A 14 -1.72 10.59 3.26
C ILE A 14 -1.18 12.03 3.32
N SER A 15 -0.90 12.59 4.50
CA SER A 15 -0.42 13.98 4.62
C SER A 15 0.90 14.15 5.39
N ARG A 16 1.85 13.22 5.33
CA ARG A 16 3.20 13.43 5.88
C ARG A 16 4.32 12.98 4.93
N ARG A 17 4.43 13.62 3.78
CA ARG A 17 5.50 13.39 2.78
C ARG A 17 6.90 13.90 3.24
N ASP A 18 6.95 14.83 4.18
CA ASP A 18 8.17 15.64 4.44
C ASP A 18 9.28 14.89 5.20
N TYR A 19 8.99 13.86 5.99
CA TYR A 19 10.01 13.21 6.83
C TYR A 19 10.97 12.31 6.03
N ILE A 20 10.45 11.52 5.08
CA ILE A 20 11.24 10.51 4.35
C ILE A 20 12.25 11.17 3.39
N LEU A 21 11.88 12.30 2.77
CA LEU A 21 12.77 13.05 1.88
C LEU A 21 13.95 13.70 2.63
N ASN A 22 13.82 13.94 3.95
CA ASN A 22 14.86 14.53 4.77
C ASN A 22 15.90 13.51 5.27
N ASP A 23 15.56 12.21 5.31
CA ASP A 23 16.47 11.12 5.71
C ASP A 23 17.37 10.65 4.55
N LEU A 24 17.02 10.99 3.31
CA LEU A 24 17.95 10.90 2.19
C LEU A 24 18.94 12.05 2.35
N ASN A 25 20.24 11.75 2.54
CA ASN A 25 21.27 12.78 2.49
C ASN A 25 21.00 13.66 1.26
N PRO A 26 20.80 14.99 1.41
CA PRO A 26 20.55 15.83 0.26
C PRO A 26 21.76 15.67 -0.66
N LEU A 27 21.54 15.05 -1.82
CA LEU A 27 22.48 15.17 -2.92
C LEU A 27 22.60 16.67 -3.15
N LYS A 28 23.81 17.21 -2.95
CA LYS A 28 24.06 18.64 -3.10
C LYS A 28 23.44 19.05 -4.44
N PRO A 29 22.43 19.92 -4.45
CA PRO A 29 21.81 20.32 -5.71
C PRO A 29 22.95 20.86 -6.56
N VAL A 30 23.16 20.24 -7.72
CA VAL A 30 24.02 20.81 -8.74
C VAL A 30 23.30 22.09 -9.14
N LEU A 31 23.75 23.21 -8.56
CA LEU A 31 23.17 24.54 -8.69
C LEU A 31 22.79 24.81 -10.15
N GLY A 32 21.49 24.97 -10.42
CA GLY A 32 21.00 25.58 -11.65
C GLY A 32 20.20 24.70 -12.60
N ILE A 33 19.88 23.46 -12.27
CA ILE A 33 19.10 22.59 -13.17
C ILE A 33 17.62 22.76 -12.81
N GLY A 34 16.88 23.54 -13.62
CA GLY A 34 15.42 23.47 -13.61
C GLY A 34 14.96 22.05 -13.92
N PHE A 35 13.74 21.68 -13.52
CA PHE A 35 13.09 20.40 -13.85
C PHE A 35 13.60 19.85 -15.19
N THR A 36 14.37 18.76 -15.15
CA THR A 36 14.93 18.23 -16.40
C THR A 36 13.81 17.64 -17.25
N GLU A 37 14.10 17.44 -18.54
CA GLU A 37 13.18 16.75 -19.43
C GLU A 37 12.82 15.33 -18.94
N LEU A 38 13.71 14.66 -18.19
CA LEU A 38 13.44 13.35 -17.60
C LEU A 38 12.44 13.45 -16.44
N ASP A 39 12.66 14.37 -15.51
CA ASP A 39 11.77 14.60 -14.36
C ASP A 39 10.37 15.06 -14.81
N MET A 40 10.31 16.03 -15.74
CA MET A 40 9.03 16.52 -16.28
C MET A 40 8.23 15.41 -16.97
N ARG A 41 8.89 14.53 -17.75
CA ARG A 41 8.21 13.48 -18.53
C ARG A 41 7.69 12.36 -17.64
N VAL A 42 8.35 12.05 -16.54
CA VAL A 42 8.07 10.81 -15.80
C VAL A 42 7.49 11.04 -14.41
N SER A 43 8.04 11.99 -13.65
CA SER A 43 7.60 12.24 -12.27
C SER A 43 6.18 12.83 -12.22
N SER A 44 5.82 13.69 -13.18
CA SER A 44 4.46 14.22 -13.31
C SER A 44 3.42 13.11 -13.56
N THR A 45 3.75 12.16 -14.44
CA THR A 45 2.88 11.02 -14.76
C THR A 45 2.74 10.08 -13.56
N TYR A 46 3.85 9.82 -12.84
CA TYR A 46 3.83 8.98 -11.65
C TYR A 46 2.96 9.60 -10.54
N LEU A 47 3.22 10.86 -10.20
CA LEU A 47 2.47 11.57 -9.16
C LEU A 47 0.98 11.61 -9.45
N PHE A 48 0.58 11.93 -10.68
CA PHE A 48 -0.84 11.96 -11.06
C PHE A 48 -1.52 10.60 -10.86
N LYS A 49 -0.89 9.52 -11.34
CA LYS A 49 -1.44 8.16 -11.19
C LYS A 49 -1.43 7.68 -9.73
N GLN A 50 -0.42 8.06 -8.96
CA GLN A 50 -0.36 7.75 -7.53
C GLN A 50 -1.48 8.48 -6.78
N GLU A 51 -1.73 9.74 -7.11
CA GLU A 51 -2.84 10.53 -6.55
C GLU A 51 -4.20 9.94 -6.93
N GLU A 52 -4.38 9.50 -8.18
CA GLU A 52 -5.58 8.79 -8.62
C GLU A 52 -5.80 7.49 -7.83
N LEU A 53 -4.74 6.70 -7.61
CA LEU A 53 -4.78 5.49 -6.79
C LEU A 53 -5.15 5.81 -5.33
N CYS A 54 -4.54 6.85 -4.75
CA CYS A 54 -4.85 7.31 -3.41
C CYS A 54 -6.31 7.78 -3.30
N ALA A 55 -6.80 8.56 -4.26
CA ALA A 55 -8.17 9.06 -4.31
C ALA A 55 -9.18 7.90 -4.41
N THR A 56 -8.90 6.90 -5.25
CA THR A 56 -9.74 5.71 -5.40
C THR A 56 -9.81 4.91 -4.10
N HIS A 57 -8.69 4.75 -3.40
CA HIS A 57 -8.64 4.11 -2.08
C HIS A 57 -9.44 4.90 -1.04
N GLN A 58 -9.25 6.23 -0.96
CA GLN A 58 -9.99 7.10 -0.06
C GLN A 58 -11.51 7.06 -0.30
N LEU A 59 -11.95 7.10 -1.56
CA LEU A 59 -13.38 7.00 -1.91
C LEU A 59 -13.98 5.67 -1.48
N SER A 60 -13.22 4.58 -1.62
CA SER A 60 -13.62 3.26 -1.13
C SER A 60 -13.81 3.26 0.39
N TYR A 61 -12.91 3.92 1.13
CA TYR A 61 -13.01 4.08 2.57
C TYR A 61 -14.17 4.97 3.02
N ILE A 62 -14.45 6.07 2.33
CA ILE A 62 -15.62 6.92 2.64
C ILE A 62 -16.91 6.08 2.56
N LYS A 63 -17.02 5.23 1.53
CA LYS A 63 -18.16 4.33 1.37
C LYS A 63 -18.23 3.27 2.48
N LEU A 64 -17.09 2.65 2.82
CA LEU A 64 -17.00 1.68 3.92
C LEU A 64 -17.39 2.30 5.26
N VAL A 65 -16.91 3.50 5.58
CA VAL A 65 -17.25 4.22 6.82
C VAL A 65 -18.76 4.43 6.94
N LYS A 66 -19.42 4.78 5.84
CA LYS A 66 -20.88 4.89 5.82
C LYS A 66 -21.56 3.55 6.15
N GLN A 67 -21.12 2.46 5.53
CA GLN A 67 -21.67 1.13 5.77
C GLN A 67 -21.45 0.64 7.21
N TYR A 68 -20.25 0.86 7.77
CA TYR A 68 -19.98 0.57 9.18
C TYR A 68 -20.86 1.37 10.12
N ARG A 69 -21.11 2.64 9.82
CA ARG A 69 -22.01 3.50 10.62
C ARG A 69 -23.45 2.98 10.58
N ASP A 70 -23.93 2.58 9.41
CA ASP A 70 -25.27 2.04 9.24
C ASP A 70 -25.42 0.70 9.99
N LEU A 71 -24.40 -0.16 9.94
CA LEU A 71 -24.33 -1.40 10.71
C LEU A 71 -24.31 -1.15 12.23
N ASP A 72 -23.48 -0.22 12.71
CA ASP A 72 -23.39 0.15 14.13
C ASP A 72 -24.72 0.72 14.66
N ASN A 73 -25.38 1.58 13.88
CA ASN A 73 -26.70 2.10 14.21
C ASN A 73 -27.74 0.97 14.33
N ARG A 74 -27.75 0.03 13.38
CA ARG A 74 -28.63 -1.15 13.43
C ARG A 74 -28.33 -2.04 14.63
N ALA A 75 -27.05 -2.30 14.90
CA ALA A 75 -26.62 -3.10 16.03
C ALA A 75 -27.05 -2.46 17.36
N LYS A 76 -26.82 -1.15 17.54
CA LYS A 76 -27.27 -0.40 18.72
C LYS A 76 -28.79 -0.46 18.89
N ALA A 77 -29.55 -0.22 17.82
CA ALA A 77 -31.01 -0.31 17.87
C ALA A 77 -31.50 -1.72 18.23
N PHE A 78 -30.84 -2.76 17.71
CA PHE A 78 -31.14 -4.15 18.06
C PHE A 78 -30.84 -4.46 19.53
N TYR A 79 -29.63 -4.16 20.01
CA TYR A 79 -29.25 -4.45 21.39
C TYR A 79 -30.09 -3.67 22.40
N GLY A 80 -30.45 -2.41 22.10
CA GLY A 80 -31.38 -1.64 22.96
C GLY A 80 -32.79 -2.26 23.02
N LYS A 81 -33.28 -2.84 21.91
CA LYS A 81 -34.56 -3.59 21.92
C LYS A 81 -34.45 -4.89 22.72
N VAL A 82 -33.37 -5.64 22.55
CA VAL A 82 -33.13 -6.88 23.29
C VAL A 82 -33.11 -6.61 24.80
N GLU A 83 -32.40 -5.57 25.24
CA GLU A 83 -32.31 -5.17 26.65
C GLU A 83 -33.69 -4.81 27.23
N SER A 84 -34.49 -4.05 26.48
CA SER A 84 -35.87 -3.71 26.86
C SER A 84 -36.76 -4.95 27.02
N ILE A 85 -36.70 -5.87 26.06
CA ILE A 85 -37.49 -7.11 26.09
C ILE A 85 -37.04 -8.03 27.22
N GLU A 86 -35.73 -8.21 27.44
CA GLU A 86 -35.21 -9.02 28.55
C GLU A 86 -35.61 -8.46 29.91
N THR A 87 -35.66 -7.13 30.04
CA THR A 87 -36.15 -6.46 31.25
C THR A 87 -37.64 -6.73 31.49
N ALA A 88 -38.47 -6.65 30.44
CA ALA A 88 -39.91 -6.92 30.52
C ALA A 88 -40.22 -8.39 30.81
N LEU A 89 -39.50 -9.33 30.20
CA LEU A 89 -39.67 -10.77 30.43
C LEU A 89 -39.30 -11.17 31.86
N LYS A 90 -38.22 -10.62 32.42
CA LYS A 90 -37.84 -10.84 33.82
C LYS A 90 -38.90 -10.35 34.81
N ALA A 91 -39.62 -9.29 34.47
CA ALA A 91 -40.66 -8.73 35.31
C ALA A 91 -41.97 -9.56 35.30
N ASN A 92 -42.28 -10.24 34.20
CA ASN A 92 -43.60 -10.85 33.99
C ASN A 92 -43.64 -12.39 34.03
N LEU A 93 -42.50 -13.09 34.21
CA LEU A 93 -42.42 -14.57 34.39
C LEU A 93 -43.13 -15.42 33.32
N ASP A 94 -43.47 -14.87 32.15
CA ASP A 94 -44.04 -15.62 31.03
C ASP A 94 -42.92 -16.27 30.19
N LEU A 95 -42.82 -17.58 30.31
CA LEU A 95 -41.77 -18.40 29.70
C LEU A 95 -42.16 -18.91 28.30
N SER A 96 -43.43 -18.77 27.89
CA SER A 96 -43.94 -19.41 26.67
C SER A 96 -43.42 -18.78 25.36
N GLY A 97 -42.99 -17.51 25.39
CA GLY A 97 -42.39 -16.80 24.25
C GLY A 97 -40.86 -16.67 24.28
N LEU A 98 -40.19 -17.26 25.29
CA LEU A 98 -38.76 -17.07 25.50
C LEU A 98 -37.92 -17.72 24.39
N ASP A 99 -38.28 -18.93 23.98
CA ASP A 99 -37.53 -19.69 22.98
C ASP A 99 -37.58 -19.01 21.60
N ASP A 100 -38.77 -18.57 21.17
CA ASP A 100 -38.94 -17.83 19.91
C ASP A 100 -38.18 -16.50 19.91
N PHE A 101 -38.16 -15.81 21.06
CA PHE A 101 -37.36 -14.60 21.23
C PHE A 101 -35.86 -14.90 21.15
N GLN A 102 -35.37 -15.95 21.82
CA GLN A 102 -33.96 -16.34 21.77
C GLN A 102 -33.55 -16.73 20.34
N ILE A 103 -34.34 -17.53 19.64
CA ILE A 103 -34.08 -17.90 18.24
C ILE A 103 -33.99 -16.65 17.36
N SER A 104 -34.93 -15.71 17.50
CA SER A 104 -34.95 -14.47 16.74
C SER A 104 -33.73 -13.59 17.06
N LYS A 105 -33.37 -13.48 18.34
CA LYS A 105 -32.17 -12.76 18.81
C LYS A 105 -30.90 -13.34 18.19
N TYR A 106 -30.74 -14.66 18.20
CA TYR A 106 -29.57 -15.32 17.61
C TYR A 106 -29.46 -15.07 16.11
N ARG A 107 -30.57 -15.17 15.36
CA ARG A 107 -30.59 -14.91 13.90
C ARG A 107 -30.18 -13.48 13.55
N ILE A 108 -30.70 -12.48 14.27
CA ILE A 108 -30.35 -11.07 14.01
C ILE A 108 -28.88 -10.81 14.38
N ARG A 109 -28.41 -11.36 15.50
CA ARG A 109 -27.00 -11.26 15.91
C ARG A 109 -26.07 -11.87 14.85
N ASP A 110 -26.41 -13.05 14.35
CA ASP A 110 -25.66 -13.74 13.32
C ASP A 110 -25.61 -12.95 12.00
N SER A 111 -26.73 -12.33 11.62
CA SER A 111 -26.79 -11.42 10.47
C SER A 111 -25.87 -10.20 10.64
N ILE A 112 -25.87 -9.55 11.82
CA ILE A 112 -24.97 -8.41 12.12
C ILE A 112 -23.51 -8.85 12.04
N TYR A 113 -23.17 -10.00 12.63
CA TYR A 113 -21.82 -10.53 12.63
C TYR A 113 -21.34 -10.90 11.21
N THR A 114 -22.20 -11.52 10.41
CA THR A 114 -21.91 -11.86 9.02
C THR A 114 -21.64 -10.61 8.19
N GLU A 115 -22.43 -9.56 8.40
CA GLU A 115 -22.23 -8.28 7.72
C GLU A 115 -20.93 -7.58 8.16
N GLU A 116 -20.60 -7.61 9.45
CA GLU A 116 -19.33 -7.12 9.97
C GLU A 116 -18.13 -7.84 9.35
N MET A 117 -18.17 -9.18 9.28
CA MET A 117 -17.15 -9.98 8.60
C MET A 117 -17.02 -9.59 7.13
N TYR A 118 -18.15 -9.41 6.44
CA TYR A 118 -18.15 -8.97 5.05
C TYR A 118 -17.48 -7.61 4.87
N LEU A 119 -17.82 -6.62 5.70
CA LEU A 119 -17.20 -5.29 5.63
C LEU A 119 -15.69 -5.33 5.92
N ASN A 120 -15.26 -6.17 6.86
CA ASN A 120 -13.84 -6.37 7.15
C ASN A 120 -13.09 -6.96 5.94
N ASN A 121 -13.69 -7.94 5.26
CA ASN A 121 -13.13 -8.53 4.05
C ASN A 121 -13.02 -7.49 2.91
N ILE A 122 -14.03 -6.63 2.74
CA ILE A 122 -13.99 -5.58 1.72
C ILE A 122 -12.91 -4.54 2.04
N LYS A 123 -12.79 -4.11 3.31
CA LYS A 123 -11.70 -3.21 3.74
C LYS A 123 -10.34 -3.81 3.38
N SER A 124 -10.13 -5.06 3.74
CA SER A 124 -8.89 -5.77 3.48
C SER A 124 -8.58 -5.87 1.99
N LEU A 125 -9.58 -6.19 1.18
CA LEU A 125 -9.46 -6.23 -0.28
C LEU A 125 -9.06 -4.87 -0.87
N VAL A 126 -9.65 -3.77 -0.37
CA VAL A 126 -9.31 -2.41 -0.79
C VAL A 126 -7.84 -2.07 -0.47
N ASP A 127 -7.37 -2.44 0.72
CA ASP A 127 -5.97 -2.22 1.12
C ASP A 127 -4.99 -3.04 0.27
N GLN A 128 -5.31 -4.31 0.00
CA GLN A 128 -4.52 -5.17 -0.86
C GLN A 128 -4.49 -4.66 -2.31
N HIS A 129 -5.63 -4.18 -2.83
CA HIS A 129 -5.72 -3.60 -4.17
C HIS A 129 -4.82 -2.36 -4.31
N PHE A 130 -4.76 -1.53 -3.26
CA PHE A 130 -3.84 -0.38 -3.23
C PHE A 130 -2.38 -0.82 -3.33
N ILE A 131 -1.96 -1.82 -2.54
CA ILE A 131 -0.58 -2.35 -2.60
C ILE A 131 -0.23 -2.87 -3.99
N VAL A 132 -1.13 -3.65 -4.60
CA VAL A 132 -0.92 -4.22 -5.93
C VAL A 132 -0.84 -3.09 -6.97
N GLY A 133 -1.77 -2.14 -6.94
CA GLY A 133 -1.78 -0.99 -7.83
C GLY A 133 -0.52 -0.13 -7.70
N LEU A 134 -0.06 0.08 -6.47
CA LEU A 134 1.13 0.88 -6.19
C LEU A 134 2.40 0.23 -6.73
N TRP A 135 2.57 -1.09 -6.55
CA TRP A 135 3.70 -1.80 -7.13
C TRP A 135 3.66 -1.77 -8.67
N VAL A 136 2.50 -2.04 -9.27
CA VAL A 136 2.35 -2.00 -10.74
C VAL A 136 2.71 -0.63 -11.28
N LEU A 137 2.24 0.44 -10.63
CA LEU A 137 2.59 1.81 -10.99
C LEU A 137 4.09 2.05 -10.88
N THR A 138 4.71 1.64 -9.77
CA THR A 138 6.16 1.77 -9.53
C THR A 138 6.96 1.05 -10.62
N GLU A 139 6.63 -0.19 -10.91
CA GLU A 139 7.30 -1.04 -11.91
C GLU A 139 7.20 -0.46 -13.32
N GLN A 140 6.00 -0.04 -13.73
CA GLN A 140 5.78 0.60 -15.03
C GLN A 140 6.53 1.93 -15.15
N THR A 141 6.58 2.71 -14.07
CA THR A 141 7.30 3.98 -14.07
C THR A 141 8.81 3.76 -14.11
N ILE A 142 9.38 2.78 -13.42
CA ILE A 142 10.80 2.42 -13.56
C ILE A 142 11.14 2.12 -15.02
N ALA A 143 10.32 1.27 -15.67
CA ALA A 143 10.49 0.98 -17.09
C ALA A 143 10.44 2.27 -17.92
N LYS A 144 9.48 3.15 -17.66
CA LYS A 144 9.33 4.40 -18.40
C LYS A 144 10.50 5.37 -18.19
N VAL A 145 11.01 5.50 -16.96
CA VAL A 145 12.20 6.28 -16.65
C VAL A 145 13.38 5.78 -17.48
N LEU A 146 13.59 4.46 -17.51
CA LEU A 146 14.67 3.85 -18.27
C LEU A 146 14.51 4.08 -19.78
N GLU A 147 13.30 3.95 -20.35
CA GLU A 147 13.04 4.29 -21.77
C GLU A 147 13.48 5.71 -22.09
N VAL A 148 13.01 6.69 -21.31
CA VAL A 148 13.32 8.10 -21.55
C VAL A 148 14.82 8.37 -21.35
N PHE A 149 15.45 7.75 -20.35
CA PHE A 149 16.90 7.84 -20.16
C PHE A 149 17.68 7.33 -21.38
N TYR A 150 17.32 6.17 -21.93
CA TYR A 150 17.97 5.61 -23.11
C TYR A 150 17.79 6.50 -24.34
N ASP A 151 16.58 7.02 -24.56
CA ASP A 151 16.28 7.96 -25.64
C ASP A 151 17.13 9.24 -25.53
N LEU A 152 17.26 9.81 -24.32
CA LEU A 152 18.02 11.05 -24.09
C LEU A 152 19.53 10.84 -24.15
N SER A 153 20.03 9.67 -23.75
CA SER A 153 21.46 9.35 -23.74
C SER A 153 21.97 8.80 -25.08
N GLY A 154 21.08 8.45 -26.00
CA GLY A 154 21.43 7.79 -27.27
C GLY A 154 21.95 6.36 -27.09
N LEU A 155 21.75 5.78 -25.90
CA LEU A 155 22.15 4.42 -25.57
C LEU A 155 21.03 3.44 -25.93
N SER A 156 21.38 2.20 -26.24
CA SER A 156 20.41 1.12 -26.48
C SER A 156 20.58 0.04 -25.43
N SER A 157 19.50 -0.27 -24.72
CA SER A 157 19.45 -1.43 -23.84
C SER A 157 18.03 -1.97 -23.78
N LYS A 158 17.93 -3.27 -23.47
CA LYS A 158 16.65 -3.91 -23.23
C LYS A 158 16.22 -3.64 -21.80
N ILE A 159 15.00 -3.15 -21.62
CA ILE A 159 14.43 -2.93 -20.29
C ILE A 159 14.10 -4.28 -19.66
N PRO A 160 14.65 -4.59 -18.48
CA PRO A 160 14.42 -5.85 -17.79
C PRO A 160 12.99 -5.91 -17.23
N PHE A 161 12.43 -7.11 -17.24
CA PHE A 161 11.12 -7.40 -16.63
C PHE A 161 11.25 -7.93 -15.19
N ARG A 162 12.44 -8.38 -14.79
CA ARG A 162 12.68 -8.94 -13.47
C ARG A 162 13.47 -7.97 -12.60
N TRP A 163 13.06 -7.84 -11.35
CA TRP A 163 13.69 -6.95 -10.37
C TRP A 163 15.19 -7.19 -10.19
N ASP A 164 15.65 -8.45 -10.17
CA ASP A 164 17.07 -8.78 -10.05
C ASP A 164 17.88 -8.32 -11.27
N GLU A 165 17.27 -8.30 -12.45
CA GLU A 165 17.87 -7.76 -13.66
C GLU A 165 17.84 -6.22 -13.66
N THR A 166 16.76 -5.61 -13.15
CA THR A 166 16.65 -4.16 -12.95
C THR A 166 17.75 -3.63 -12.03
N LEU A 167 18.02 -4.30 -10.91
CA LEU A 167 19.09 -3.91 -9.98
C LEU A 167 20.47 -4.01 -10.63
N LYS A 168 20.75 -5.09 -11.39
CA LYS A 168 22.00 -5.22 -12.16
C LYS A 168 22.14 -4.11 -13.19
N LEU A 169 21.04 -3.73 -13.85
CA LEU A 169 21.04 -2.63 -14.79
C LEU A 169 21.36 -1.31 -14.08
N PHE A 170 20.72 -1.01 -12.95
CA PHE A 170 21.05 0.18 -12.16
C PHE A 170 22.52 0.21 -11.75
N GLN A 171 23.09 -0.92 -11.32
CA GLN A 171 24.52 -1.04 -11.02
C GLN A 171 25.40 -0.74 -12.23
N SER A 172 25.05 -1.24 -13.42
CA SER A 172 25.79 -0.95 -14.67
C SER A 172 25.75 0.53 -15.05
N LEU A 173 24.67 1.22 -14.69
CA LEU A 173 24.51 2.67 -14.83
C LEU A 173 25.14 3.47 -13.67
N SER A 174 25.86 2.79 -12.76
CA SER A 174 26.50 3.39 -11.58
C SER A 174 25.53 4.06 -10.60
N LEU A 175 24.27 3.63 -10.59
CA LEU A 175 23.29 4.05 -9.59
C LEU A 175 23.63 3.42 -8.24
N ASN A 176 23.43 4.17 -7.16
CA ASN A 176 23.52 3.63 -5.81
C ASN A 176 22.39 2.62 -5.59
N THR A 177 22.75 1.35 -5.39
CA THR A 177 21.84 0.22 -5.15
C THR A 177 22.07 -0.43 -3.78
N ASP A 178 22.60 0.33 -2.81
CA ASP A 178 22.81 -0.17 -1.46
C ASP A 178 21.49 -0.61 -0.82
N GLU A 179 21.36 -1.92 -0.62
CA GLU A 179 20.17 -2.56 -0.03
C GLU A 179 19.93 -2.15 1.42
N ASN A 180 20.93 -1.55 2.09
CA ASN A 180 20.78 -1.02 3.44
C ASN A 180 20.04 0.32 3.48
N LEU A 181 19.88 1.00 2.34
CA LEU A 181 19.09 2.22 2.27
C LEU A 181 17.61 1.90 2.48
N GLU A 182 16.95 2.68 3.34
CA GLU A 182 15.53 2.50 3.66
C GLU A 182 14.66 2.49 2.40
N ILE A 183 14.99 3.31 1.41
CA ILE A 183 14.27 3.37 0.13
C ILE A 183 14.26 2.02 -0.61
N TYR A 184 15.38 1.29 -0.61
CA TYR A 184 15.50 -0.02 -1.24
C TYR A 184 14.84 -1.11 -0.39
N LYS A 185 14.99 -1.06 0.94
CA LYS A 185 14.29 -1.99 1.85
C LYS A 185 12.79 -1.91 1.67
N ASN A 186 12.22 -0.71 1.72
CA ASN A 186 10.78 -0.47 1.62
C ASN A 186 10.20 -0.85 0.26
N ILE A 187 10.93 -0.59 -0.84
CA ILE A 187 10.50 -0.96 -2.18
C ILE A 187 10.60 -2.46 -2.41
N ASN A 188 11.65 -3.10 -1.90
CA ASN A 188 11.76 -4.54 -1.94
C ASN A 188 10.67 -5.21 -1.10
N GLU A 189 10.33 -4.66 0.07
CA GLU A 189 9.21 -5.11 0.89
C GLU A 189 7.88 -5.00 0.14
N LEU A 190 7.59 -3.83 -0.47
CA LEU A 190 6.39 -3.59 -1.28
C LEU A 190 6.26 -4.63 -2.40
N ARG A 191 7.35 -4.90 -3.12
CA ARG A 191 7.41 -5.92 -4.18
C ARG A 191 7.10 -7.32 -3.66
N VAL A 192 7.72 -7.72 -2.55
CA VAL A 192 7.51 -9.04 -1.96
C VAL A 192 6.07 -9.16 -1.48
N LEU A 193 5.56 -8.16 -0.76
CA LEU A 193 4.17 -8.10 -0.29
C LEU A 193 3.18 -8.24 -1.44
N ASN A 194 3.34 -7.45 -2.52
CA ASN A 194 2.54 -7.55 -3.73
C ASN A 194 2.51 -8.97 -4.32
N ASN A 195 3.66 -9.65 -4.36
CA ASN A 195 3.73 -11.04 -4.82
C ASN A 195 3.02 -12.01 -3.87
N LYS A 196 3.05 -11.78 -2.54
CA LYS A 196 2.32 -12.60 -1.58
C LYS A 196 0.82 -12.39 -1.68
N ILE A 197 0.36 -11.16 -1.83
CA ILE A 197 -1.06 -10.84 -2.08
C ILE A 197 -1.57 -11.57 -3.32
N LYS A 198 -0.83 -11.52 -4.44
CA LYS A 198 -1.24 -12.16 -5.70
C LYS A 198 -1.31 -13.69 -5.67
N HIS A 199 -0.51 -14.37 -4.84
CA HIS A 199 -0.30 -15.81 -4.98
C HIS A 199 -0.59 -16.64 -3.72
N LEU A 200 -0.42 -16.09 -2.52
CA LEU A 200 -0.48 -16.85 -1.27
C LEU A 200 -1.47 -16.28 -0.25
N ASN A 201 -1.71 -14.96 -0.28
CA ASN A 201 -2.51 -14.20 0.68
C ASN A 201 -2.17 -14.49 2.17
N LYS A 202 -0.90 -14.78 2.45
CA LYS A 202 -0.37 -15.01 3.81
C LYS A 202 1.08 -14.55 3.90
N VAL A 203 1.52 -14.24 5.11
CA VAL A 203 2.93 -13.98 5.41
C VAL A 203 3.69 -15.30 5.37
N ASP A 204 4.67 -15.38 4.47
CA ASP A 204 5.57 -16.52 4.37
C ASP A 204 6.96 -16.18 4.94
N ALA A 205 7.87 -17.15 4.89
CA ALA A 205 9.23 -16.98 5.41
C ALA A 205 9.92 -15.74 4.82
N LYS A 206 9.76 -15.50 3.51
CA LYS A 206 10.37 -14.36 2.84
C LYS A 206 9.76 -13.02 3.29
N LEU A 207 8.44 -12.93 3.41
CA LEU A 207 7.83 -11.69 3.88
C LEU A 207 8.13 -11.44 5.37
N SER A 208 8.29 -12.49 6.18
CA SER A 208 8.71 -12.36 7.59
C SER A 208 10.16 -11.93 7.81
N GLU A 209 10.97 -11.80 6.76
CA GLU A 209 12.33 -11.23 6.86
C GLU A 209 12.31 -9.72 7.07
N PHE A 210 11.22 -9.04 6.69
CA PHE A 210 11.07 -7.60 6.85
C PHE A 210 10.59 -7.24 8.27
N ASP A 211 11.15 -6.17 8.84
CA ASP A 211 10.91 -5.79 10.25
C ASP A 211 9.43 -5.65 10.60
N TYR A 212 8.64 -5.07 9.69
CA TYR A 212 7.19 -4.90 9.88
C TYR A 212 6.44 -6.24 10.00
N PHE A 213 6.88 -7.29 9.29
CA PHE A 213 6.22 -8.61 9.25
C PHE A 213 6.91 -9.69 10.11
N LYS A 214 7.98 -9.34 10.82
CA LYS A 214 8.89 -10.29 11.47
C LYS A 214 8.22 -11.31 12.40
N ASN A 215 7.14 -10.90 13.07
CA ASN A 215 6.43 -11.72 14.04
C ASN A 215 5.08 -12.23 13.53
N MET A 216 4.82 -12.14 12.21
CA MET A 216 3.53 -12.45 11.60
C MET A 216 3.57 -13.70 10.72
N LEU A 217 4.56 -14.59 10.88
CA LEU A 217 4.71 -15.77 10.03
C LEU A 217 3.44 -16.65 10.03
N ASN A 218 2.98 -17.03 8.83
CA ASN A 218 1.73 -17.75 8.55
C ASN A 218 0.45 -16.96 8.84
N GLU A 219 0.53 -15.68 9.22
CA GLU A 219 -0.68 -14.88 9.37
C GLU A 219 -1.31 -14.58 8.00
N PRO A 220 -2.64 -14.72 7.87
CA PRO A 220 -3.35 -14.31 6.67
C PRO A 220 -3.21 -12.80 6.44
N ILE A 221 -2.81 -12.38 5.24
CA ILE A 221 -2.60 -10.96 4.93
C ILE A 221 -3.90 -10.18 5.09
N ASP A 222 -5.05 -10.84 4.86
CA ASP A 222 -6.35 -10.21 4.98
C ASP A 222 -6.69 -9.75 6.40
N LYS A 223 -5.97 -10.26 7.41
CA LYS A 223 -6.13 -9.91 8.83
C LYS A 223 -5.10 -8.90 9.32
N ILE A 224 -4.17 -8.45 8.47
CA ILE A 224 -3.08 -7.55 8.83
C ILE A 224 -3.43 -6.11 8.44
N SER A 225 -3.15 -5.15 9.33
CA SER A 225 -3.35 -3.73 9.07
C SER A 225 -2.13 -3.11 8.36
N LEU A 226 -2.09 -3.21 7.04
CA LEU A 226 -0.97 -2.78 6.19
C LEU A 226 -0.60 -1.28 6.33
N GLU A 227 0.70 -0.97 6.27
CA GLU A 227 1.24 0.40 6.32
C GLU A 227 1.19 1.11 4.96
N LEU A 228 -0.01 1.29 4.43
CA LEU A 228 -0.23 1.82 3.07
C LEU A 228 0.48 3.16 2.83
N GLN A 229 0.51 4.03 3.84
CA GLN A 229 1.18 5.33 3.75
C GLN A 229 2.68 5.20 3.54
N ARG A 230 3.34 4.36 4.34
CA ARG A 230 4.77 4.11 4.25
C ARG A 230 5.12 3.67 2.84
N TYR A 231 4.39 2.70 2.30
CA TYR A 231 4.65 2.22 0.94
C TYR A 231 4.40 3.31 -0.11
N SER A 232 3.34 4.11 0.03
CA SER A 232 3.06 5.23 -0.87
C SER A 232 4.22 6.22 -0.89
N ASP A 233 4.68 6.66 0.28
CA ASP A 233 5.76 7.65 0.38
C ASP A 233 7.09 7.10 -0.15
N TYR A 234 7.47 5.87 0.24
CA TYR A 234 8.72 5.26 -0.22
C TYR A 234 8.70 4.91 -1.71
N SER A 235 7.55 4.58 -2.29
CA SER A 235 7.42 4.39 -3.74
C SER A 235 7.69 5.68 -4.51
N CYS A 236 7.13 6.80 -4.03
CA CYS A 236 7.38 8.11 -4.59
C CYS A 236 8.85 8.50 -4.45
N ALA A 237 9.40 8.41 -3.23
CA ALA A 237 10.80 8.71 -2.97
C ALA A 237 11.71 7.89 -3.89
N PHE A 238 11.42 6.60 -4.07
CA PHE A 238 12.24 5.71 -4.90
C PHE A 238 12.27 6.15 -6.37
N ILE A 239 11.12 6.50 -6.94
CA ILE A 239 11.06 7.00 -8.31
C ILE A 239 11.91 8.27 -8.45
N TYR A 240 11.75 9.24 -7.55
CA TYR A 240 12.55 10.47 -7.56
C TYR A 240 14.04 10.20 -7.43
N PHE A 241 14.42 9.34 -6.50
CA PHE A 241 15.81 8.94 -6.29
C PHE A 241 16.43 8.35 -7.56
N ILE A 242 15.71 7.47 -8.27
CA ILE A 242 16.20 6.88 -9.52
C ILE A 242 16.32 7.95 -10.62
N VAL A 243 15.33 8.84 -10.76
CA VAL A 243 15.36 9.94 -11.72
C VAL A 243 16.58 10.84 -11.48
N GLU A 244 16.78 11.31 -10.25
CA GLU A 244 17.92 12.16 -9.88
C GLU A 244 19.27 11.50 -10.18
N GLN A 245 19.42 10.21 -9.86
CA GLN A 245 20.66 9.49 -10.15
C GLN A 245 20.92 9.40 -11.66
N LEU A 246 19.89 9.15 -12.47
CA LEU A 246 20.01 9.05 -13.92
C LEU A 246 20.31 10.41 -14.56
N GLU A 247 19.76 11.50 -14.03
CA GLU A 247 20.13 12.85 -14.46
C GLU A 247 21.63 13.11 -14.25
N VAL A 248 22.17 12.73 -13.09
CA VAL A 248 23.61 12.84 -12.81
C VAL A 248 24.43 12.05 -13.84
N VAL A 249 23.96 10.87 -14.25
CA VAL A 249 24.63 10.07 -15.30
C VAL A 249 24.64 10.81 -16.63
N ILE A 250 23.50 11.40 -17.05
CA ILE A 250 23.38 12.19 -18.29
C ILE A 250 24.33 13.39 -18.26
N LEU A 251 24.30 14.16 -17.18
CA LEU A 251 25.07 15.41 -17.04
C LEU A 251 26.58 15.17 -17.01
N ASN A 252 27.02 14.08 -16.39
CA ASN A 252 28.44 13.76 -16.30
C ASN A 252 29.01 13.16 -17.60
N GLY A 253 28.16 12.91 -18.62
CA GLY A 253 28.58 12.30 -19.89
C GLY A 253 29.32 10.97 -19.69
N THR A 254 29.03 10.28 -18.59
CA THR A 254 29.88 9.20 -18.09
C THR A 254 29.94 8.09 -19.15
N PRO A 255 31.14 7.76 -19.68
CA PRO A 255 31.24 6.64 -20.61
C PRO A 255 30.90 5.38 -19.82
N LEU A 256 29.74 4.80 -20.08
CA LEU A 256 29.35 3.51 -19.51
C LEU A 256 30.47 2.51 -19.82
N LYS A 257 30.86 1.72 -18.81
CA LYS A 257 31.78 0.61 -19.02
C LYS A 257 31.16 -0.28 -20.09
N ASN A 258 31.73 -0.26 -21.30
CA ASN A 258 31.37 -1.16 -22.39
C ASN A 258 31.52 -2.58 -21.87
N ASP A 259 30.41 -3.24 -21.53
CA ASP A 259 30.38 -4.67 -21.27
C ASP A 259 30.39 -5.38 -22.63
N ASN A 260 31.53 -5.25 -23.33
CA ASN A 260 31.88 -6.09 -24.46
C ASN A 260 32.35 -7.46 -23.93
N SER A 261 31.42 -8.21 -23.32
CA SER A 261 31.56 -9.66 -23.19
C SER A 261 30.23 -10.31 -23.49
N HIS A 262 29.94 -10.45 -24.78
CA HIS A 262 29.55 -11.71 -25.42
C HIS A 262 29.31 -11.43 -26.91
N ARG A 263 30.40 -11.58 -27.67
CA ARG A 263 30.33 -12.13 -29.03
C ARG A 263 30.10 -13.63 -28.93
#